data_AF-A0A6I2KSM9-F1
#
_entry.id   AF-A0A6I2KSM9-F1
#
_cell.length_a   1.000
_cell.length_b   1.000
_cell.length_c   1.000
_cell.angle_alpha   90.00
_cell.angle_beta   90.00
_cell.angle_gamma   90.00
#
_symmetry.space_group_name_H-M   'P 1'
#
loop_
_entity.id
_entity.type
_entity.pdbx_description
1 polymer ?
#
loop_
_entity_poly.entity_id
_entity_poly.type
_entity_poly.pdbx_seq_one_letter_code
_entity_poly.pdbx_strand_id
1 'polypeptide(L)'
;MFSNMRKNAPWKVDGPLLWGYFFDGQDRKKLEQLAAELNGKGYGTVGINAQQDKLVLHVEKVETHTPASLDDRDQEFYAVAERYGVFYDGMDVGPAVAPAK
;
A
#
# COMPACT_ATOMS: atom_id res chain seq x y z
N MET A 1 -8.23 -4.85 -12.83
CA MET A 1 -8.49 -5.16 -11.40
C MET A 1 -9.93 -4.85 -10.98
N PHE A 2 -10.38 -3.59 -10.97
CA PHE A 2 -11.71 -3.19 -10.45
C PHE A 2 -12.91 -3.91 -11.10
N SER A 3 -12.93 -4.11 -12.42
CA SER A 3 -14.02 -4.82 -13.10
C SER A 3 -14.16 -6.29 -12.69
N ASN A 4 -13.05 -6.93 -12.28
CA ASN A 4 -13.06 -8.31 -11.79
C ASN A 4 -13.43 -8.40 -10.30
N MET A 5 -13.02 -7.40 -9.51
CA MET A 5 -13.44 -7.27 -8.11
C MET A 5 -14.93 -6.98 -8.00
N ARG A 6 -15.48 -6.06 -8.79
CA ARG A 6 -16.93 -5.78 -8.80
C ARG A 6 -17.79 -6.99 -9.16
N LYS A 7 -17.25 -7.92 -9.95
CA LYS A 7 -17.95 -9.15 -10.36
C LYS A 7 -17.90 -10.26 -9.32
N ASN A 8 -16.84 -10.34 -8.52
CA ASN A 8 -16.58 -11.51 -7.67
C ASN A 8 -16.48 -11.20 -6.16
N ALA A 9 -16.32 -9.94 -5.78
CA ALA A 9 -16.21 -9.55 -4.39
C ALA A 9 -17.62 -9.35 -3.77
N PRO A 10 -17.89 -9.96 -2.60
CA PRO A 10 -19.16 -9.76 -1.89
C PRO A 10 -19.24 -8.38 -1.17
N TRP A 11 -18.21 -7.54 -1.27
CA TRP A 11 -18.13 -6.22 -0.63
C TRP A 11 -18.17 -5.06 -1.64
N LYS A 12 -18.60 -3.87 -1.19
CA LYS A 12 -18.66 -2.66 -2.03
C LYS A 12 -17.26 -2.23 -2.44
N VAL A 13 -16.90 -2.52 -3.70
CA VAL A 13 -15.63 -2.12 -4.32
C VAL A 13 -15.54 -0.61 -4.54
N ASP A 14 -16.68 0.09 -4.63
CA ASP A 14 -16.74 1.55 -4.75
C ASP A 14 -16.82 2.26 -3.37
N GLY A 15 -16.58 1.54 -2.27
CA GLY A 15 -16.59 2.07 -0.90
C GLY A 15 -15.19 2.28 -0.31
N PRO A 16 -15.07 2.57 1.00
CA PRO A 16 -13.79 2.52 1.68
C PRO A 16 -13.25 1.09 1.63
N LEU A 17 -12.06 0.92 1.06
CA LEU A 17 -11.33 -0.35 0.99
C LEU A 17 -10.01 -0.21 1.74
N LEU A 18 -9.51 -1.32 2.28
CA LEU A 18 -8.18 -1.35 2.88
C LEU A 18 -7.17 -1.55 1.74
N TRP A 19 -6.31 -0.56 1.55
CA TRP A 19 -5.22 -0.62 0.58
C TRP A 19 -3.92 -0.88 1.31
N GLY A 20 -3.29 -2.01 1.02
CA GLY A 20 -1.93 -2.34 1.45
C GLY A 20 -0.94 -1.91 0.37
N TYR A 21 0.15 -1.28 0.76
CA TYR A 21 1.23 -0.85 -0.13
C TYR A 21 2.55 -1.43 0.33
N PHE A 22 3.33 -1.95 -0.61
CA PHE A 22 4.56 -2.68 -0.34
C PHE A 22 5.77 -1.97 -0.97
N PHE A 23 6.77 -1.69 -0.13
CA PHE A 23 8.02 -1.07 -0.58
C PHE A 23 9.20 -1.95 -0.21
N ASP A 24 9.99 -2.30 -1.21
CA ASP A 24 11.19 -3.10 -1.09
C ASP A 24 12.42 -2.20 -0.93
N GLY A 25 13.30 -2.55 -0.01
CA GLY A 25 14.58 -1.87 0.16
C GLY A 25 15.64 -2.79 0.73
N GLN A 26 16.91 -2.41 0.59
CA GLN A 26 18.00 -3.08 1.29
C GLN A 26 18.35 -2.40 2.62
N ASP A 27 17.96 -1.14 2.78
CA ASP A 27 18.27 -0.34 3.96
C ASP A 27 17.02 -0.15 4.82
N ARG A 28 17.02 -0.76 6.01
CA ARG A 28 15.93 -0.66 6.97
C ARG A 28 15.63 0.78 7.36
N LYS A 29 16.67 1.60 7.53
CA LYS A 29 16.53 2.97 8.02
C LYS A 29 15.79 3.84 7.00
N LYS A 30 16.06 3.64 5.70
CA LYS A 30 15.32 4.30 4.61
C LYS A 30 13.85 3.92 4.61
N LEU A 31 13.54 2.64 4.81
CA LEU A 31 12.16 2.15 4.92
C LEU A 31 11.47 2.70 6.18
N GLU A 32 12.17 2.80 7.31
CA GLU A 32 11.63 3.41 8.53
C GLU A 32 11.35 4.92 8.35
N GLN A 33 12.21 5.64 7.62
CA GLN A 33 11.97 7.05 7.28
C GLN A 33 10.77 7.22 6.34
N LEU A 34 10.65 6.37 5.33
CA LEU A 34 9.48 6.35 4.45
C LEU A 34 8.20 6.03 5.24
N ALA A 35 8.25 5.02 6.10
CA ALA A 35 7.13 4.65 6.96
C ALA A 35 6.68 5.82 7.84
N ALA A 36 7.62 6.56 8.44
CA ALA A 36 7.31 7.74 9.24
C ALA A 36 6.66 8.87 8.40
N GLU A 37 7.13 9.10 7.17
CA GLU A 37 6.50 10.07 6.26
C GLU A 37 5.07 9.66 5.91
N LEU A 38 4.87 8.39 5.57
CA LEU A 38 3.55 7.84 5.25
C LEU A 38 2.63 7.86 6.47
N ASN A 39 3.14 7.60 7.67
CA ASN A 39 2.37 7.72 8.91
C ASN A 39 1.82 9.14 9.10
N GLY A 40 2.64 10.17 8.83
CA GLY A 40 2.20 11.58 8.83
C GLY A 40 1.11 11.89 7.79
N LYS A 41 1.02 11.12 6.71
CA LYS A 41 -0.04 11.21 5.67
C LYS A 41 -1.27 10.34 5.98
N GLY A 42 -1.31 9.71 7.15
CA GLY A 42 -2.42 8.88 7.63
C GLY A 42 -2.35 7.41 7.19
N TYR A 43 -1.21 6.92 6.73
CA TYR A 43 -0.99 5.49 6.48
C TYR A 43 -0.63 4.77 7.78
N GLY A 44 -1.29 3.66 8.07
CA GLY A 44 -0.93 2.77 9.16
C GLY A 44 0.28 1.93 8.78
N THR A 45 1.39 2.07 9.49
CA THR A 45 2.55 1.19 9.28
C THR A 45 2.27 -0.16 9.92
N VAL A 46 2.15 -1.22 9.11
CA VAL A 46 1.99 -2.59 9.61
C VAL A 46 3.32 -3.12 10.12
N GLY A 47 4.40 -2.86 9.38
CA GLY A 47 5.75 -3.24 9.79
C GLY A 47 6.71 -3.38 8.62
N ILE A 48 7.97 -3.66 8.94
CA ILE A 48 9.02 -3.97 7.96
C ILE A 48 9.44 -5.43 8.16
N ASN A 49 9.21 -6.26 7.16
CA ASN A 49 9.51 -7.68 7.18
C ASN A 49 10.73 -7.97 6.31
N ALA A 50 11.69 -8.73 6.83
CA ALA A 50 12.79 -9.25 6.01
C ALA A 50 12.29 -10.46 5.21
N GLN A 51 12.33 -10.37 3.89
CA GLN A 51 12.02 -11.45 2.96
C GLN A 51 13.28 -11.82 2.17
N GLN A 52 13.80 -13.03 2.39
CA GLN A 52 14.97 -13.58 1.71
C GLN A 52 16.16 -12.60 1.64
N ASP A 53 16.24 -11.80 0.57
CA ASP A 53 17.33 -10.87 0.26
C ASP A 53 16.93 -9.38 0.33
N LYS A 54 15.69 -9.06 0.72
CA LYS A 54 15.15 -7.69 0.78
C LYS A 54 14.34 -7.43 2.04
N LEU A 55 14.18 -6.17 2.39
CA LEU A 55 13.27 -5.70 3.42
C LEU A 55 12.03 -5.14 2.75
N VAL A 56 10.87 -5.57 3.21
CA VAL A 56 9.57 -5.17 2.67
C VAL A 56 8.83 -4.38 3.73
N LEU A 57 8.68 -3.08 3.50
CA LEU A 57 7.79 -2.23 4.27
C LEU A 57 6.35 -2.46 3.80
N HIS A 58 5.48 -2.83 4.73
CA HIS A 58 4.05 -2.90 4.51
C HIS A 58 3.35 -1.77 5.27
N VAL A 59 2.58 -0.97 4.54
CA VAL A 59 1.69 0.06 5.09
C VAL A 59 0.29 -0.14 4.57
N GLU A 60 -0.70 0.22 5.37
CA GLU A 60 -2.11 0.08 5.05
C GLU A 60 -2.84 1.39 5.23
N LYS A 61 -3.84 1.67 4.38
CA LYS A 61 -4.74 2.81 4.59
C LYS A 61 -6.12 2.51 4.03
N VAL A 62 -7.14 2.97 4.75
CA VAL A 62 -8.51 2.88 4.27
C VAL A 62 -8.79 4.05 3.35
N GLU A 63 -8.89 3.78 2.05
CA GLU A 63 -9.12 4.79 1.02
C GLU A 63 -10.12 4.28 -0.02
N THR A 64 -10.81 5.21 -0.69
CA THR A 64 -11.64 4.91 -1.85
C THR A 64 -10.91 5.39 -3.09
N HIS A 65 -10.49 4.46 -3.93
CA HIS A 65 -9.82 4.76 -5.18
C HIS A 65 -10.71 4.41 -6.38
N THR A 66 -10.73 5.32 -7.35
CA THR A 66 -11.05 5.04 -8.75
C THR A 66 -9.78 4.58 -9.49
N PRO A 67 -9.89 3.92 -10.66
CA PRO A 67 -8.72 3.56 -11.45
C PRO A 67 -7.77 4.73 -11.73
N ALA A 68 -8.31 5.93 -12.01
CA ALA A 68 -7.49 7.12 -12.24
C ALA A 68 -6.75 7.56 -10.97
N SER A 69 -7.46 7.69 -9.84
CA SER A 69 -6.81 8.07 -8.57
C SER A 69 -5.84 7.04 -8.04
N LEU A 70 -5.98 5.78 -8.46
CA LEU A 70 -5.06 4.71 -8.10
C LEU A 70 -3.77 4.83 -8.91
N ASP A 71 -3.89 5.08 -10.21
CA ASP A 71 -2.75 5.35 -11.09
C ASP A 71 -1.96 6.58 -10.61
N ASP A 72 -2.66 7.68 -10.25
CA ASP A 72 -2.03 8.86 -9.63
C ASP A 72 -1.29 8.50 -8.34
N ARG A 73 -1.86 7.62 -7.52
CA ARG A 73 -1.25 7.17 -6.26
C ARG A 73 -0.02 6.32 -6.53
N ASP A 74 -0.06 5.42 -7.50
CA ASP A 74 1.08 4.60 -7.90
C ASP A 74 2.22 5.48 -8.42
N GLN A 75 1.92 6.47 -9.27
CA GLN A 75 2.91 7.46 -9.73
C GLN A 75 3.56 8.21 -8.57
N GLU A 76 2.76 8.64 -7.58
CA GLU A 76 3.29 9.29 -6.37
C GLU A 76 4.23 8.35 -5.60
N PHE A 77 3.84 7.07 -5.45
CA PHE A 77 4.66 6.10 -4.74
C PHE A 77 5.93 5.71 -5.48
N TYR A 78 5.92 5.62 -6.80
CA TYR A 78 7.14 5.47 -7.58
C TYR A 78 8.09 6.64 -7.34
N ALA A 79 7.59 7.88 -7.43
CA ALA A 79 8.41 9.06 -7.20
C ALA A 79 8.96 9.13 -5.76
N VAL A 80 8.15 8.78 -4.76
CA VAL A 80 8.59 8.71 -3.36
C VAL A 80 9.63 7.60 -3.19
N ALA A 81 9.39 6.41 -3.74
CA ALA A 81 10.30 5.29 -3.66
C ALA A 81 11.67 5.64 -4.24
N GLU A 82 11.73 6.29 -5.41
CA GLU A 82 12.96 6.79 -6.01
C GLU A 82 13.69 7.78 -5.09
N ARG A 83 12.99 8.70 -4.42
CA ARG A 83 13.59 9.69 -3.50
C ARG A 83 14.29 9.04 -2.32
N TYR A 84 13.72 7.95 -1.78
CA TYR A 84 14.33 7.19 -0.69
C TYR A 84 15.32 6.13 -1.20
N GLY A 85 15.33 5.84 -2.51
CA GLY A 85 16.11 4.75 -3.10
C GLY A 85 15.61 3.38 -2.65
N VAL A 86 14.28 3.24 -2.58
CA VAL A 86 13.55 1.99 -2.38
C VAL A 86 12.74 1.70 -3.64
N PHE A 87 12.19 0.50 -3.76
CA PHE A 87 11.38 0.07 -4.88
C PHE A 87 9.93 -0.12 -4.44
N TYR A 88 8.98 0.39 -5.21
CA TYR A 88 7.56 0.15 -4.96
C TYR A 88 7.15 -1.14 -5.68
N ASP A 89 6.86 -2.20 -4.90
CA ASP A 89 6.55 -3.54 -5.43
C ASP A 89 5.10 -3.62 -5.94
N GLY A 90 4.19 -2.94 -5.24
CA GLY A 90 2.80 -2.80 -5.66
C GLY A 90 1.84 -2.60 -4.50
N MET A 91 0.57 -2.89 -4.77
CA MET A 91 -0.53 -2.75 -3.83
C MET A 91 -1.37 -4.02 -3.74
N ASP A 92 -1.94 -4.21 -2.56
CA ASP A 92 -3.02 -5.16 -2.31
C ASP A 92 -4.27 -4.39 -1.89
N VAL A 93 -5.45 -4.96 -2.16
CA VAL A 93 -6.71 -4.34 -1.76
C VAL A 93 -7.67 -5.37 -1.19
N GLY A 94 -8.17 -5.06 -0.01
CA GLY A 94 -9.08 -5.88 0.76
C GLY A 94 -10.30 -5.11 1.28
N PRO A 95 -11.25 -5.83 1.89
CA PRO A 95 -12.38 -5.18 2.57
C PRO A 95 -11.89 -4.35 3.76
N ALA A 96 -12.37 -3.10 3.89
CA ALA A 96 -11.99 -2.20 4.99
C ALA A 96 -12.43 -2.70 6.38
N VAL A 97 -13.45 -3.56 6.42
CA VAL A 97 -13.79 -4.34 7.60
C VAL A 97 -13.14 -5.71 7.41
N ALA A 98 -12.09 -6.00 8.18
CA ALA A 98 -11.65 -7.38 8.36
C ALA A 98 -12.88 -8.21 8.74
N PRO A 99 -13.11 -9.38 8.11
CA PRO A 99 -14.20 -10.25 8.57
C PRO A 99 -13.93 -10.52 10.05
N ALA A 100 -14.91 -10.16 10.90
CA ALA A 100 -14.87 -10.49 12.31
C ALA A 100 -14.66 -12.01 12.39
N LYS A 101 -13.54 -12.43 12.96
CA LYS A 101 -13.18 -13.83 13.15
C LYS A 101 -14.17 -14.51 14.09
#